data_AF-A0A8H7REE3-F1
#
_entry.id   AF-A0A8H7REE3-F1
#
_cell.length_a   1.000
_cell.length_b   1.000
_cell.length_c   1.000
_cell.angle_alpha   90.00
_cell.angle_beta   90.00
_cell.angle_gamma   90.00
#
_symmetry.space_group_name_H-M   'P 1'
#
loop_
_entity.id
_entity.type
_entity.pdbx_description
1 polymer ?
#
loop_
_entity_poly.entity_id
_entity_poly.type
_entity_poly.pdbx_seq_one_letter_code
_entity_poly.pdbx_strand_id
1 'polypeptide(L)'
;MESSLREYVCEQITDYSDQVKKYFDALALVAESATTTEELNYPEEIIEQMAVIDRNLQGAVEHIEQHQIRQQQIIQVQDEIQQYNLALLDVIQKLGSAREELDLCLTQAKVELKAIQYASESNVKFTDVLSYASKLSKYTSAPPNFDTMSKETKIDFEKPYPDEEKMRRGILYWQNAPQQSQEDRFESSDSEMSVNEETLDSSGNKQTEDTGGDPFWILDLNPDMQS
;
A
#
# COMPACT_ATOMS: atom_id res chain seq x y z
N MET A 1 -16.28 -21.91 -48.34
CA MET A 1 -16.31 -20.45 -48.58
C MET A 1 -17.75 -20.13 -48.89
N GLU A 2 -18.56 -19.98 -47.84
CA GLU A 2 -19.94 -19.54 -47.99
C GLU A 2 -19.87 -18.08 -48.40
N SER A 3 -20.27 -17.77 -49.64
CA SER A 3 -20.49 -16.39 -50.06
C SER A 3 -21.33 -15.71 -48.99
N SER A 4 -20.91 -14.52 -48.56
CA SER A 4 -21.60 -13.83 -47.49
C SER A 4 -23.09 -13.73 -47.85
N LEU A 5 -24.00 -13.93 -46.90
CA LEU A 5 -25.45 -13.73 -47.11
C LEU A 5 -25.73 -12.36 -47.77
N ARG A 6 -24.86 -11.39 -47.50
CA ARG A 6 -24.81 -10.07 -48.15
C ARG A 6 -24.49 -10.13 -49.64
N GLU A 7 -23.47 -10.89 -50.06
CA GLU A 7 -23.11 -11.08 -51.47
C GLU A 7 -24.25 -11.77 -52.23
N TYR A 8 -24.87 -12.79 -51.62
CA TYR A 8 -26.01 -13.49 -52.19
C TYR A 8 -27.23 -12.56 -52.39
N VAL A 9 -27.56 -11.74 -51.38
CA VAL A 9 -28.66 -10.76 -51.51
C VAL A 9 -28.33 -9.68 -52.55
N CYS A 10 -27.09 -9.22 -52.62
CA CYS A 10 -26.67 -8.25 -53.64
C CYS A 10 -26.79 -8.83 -55.05
N GLU A 11 -26.39 -10.09 -55.25
CA GLU A 11 -26.51 -10.81 -56.53
C GLU A 11 -27.99 -10.96 -56.95
N GLN A 12 -28.87 -11.37 -56.03
CA GLN A 12 -30.31 -11.48 -56.32
C GLN A 12 -30.97 -10.12 -56.64
N ILE A 13 -30.53 -9.03 -55.99
CA ILE A 13 -31.02 -7.68 -56.29
C ILE A 13 -30.53 -7.20 -57.66
N THR A 14 -29.27 -7.47 -58.03
CA THR A 14 -28.76 -7.13 -59.36
C THR A 14 -29.46 -7.92 -60.45
N ASP A 15 -29.69 -9.21 -60.22
CA ASP A 15 -30.42 -10.09 -61.13
C ASP A 15 -31.87 -9.65 -61.31
N TYR A 16 -32.56 -9.29 -60.23
CA TYR A 16 -33.89 -8.69 -60.30
C TYR A 16 -33.89 -7.41 -61.13
N SER A 17 -32.92 -6.51 -60.90
CA SER A 17 -32.79 -5.26 -61.64
C SER A 17 -32.57 -5.46 -63.14
N ASP A 18 -31.82 -6.51 -63.51
CA ASP A 18 -31.53 -6.83 -64.90
C ASP A 18 -32.71 -7.52 -65.58
N GLN A 19 -33.49 -8.32 -64.86
CA GLN A 19 -34.78 -8.84 -65.35
C GLN A 19 -35.81 -7.74 -65.54
N VAL A 20 -35.85 -6.73 -64.66
CA VAL A 20 -36.71 -5.53 -64.83
C VAL A 20 -36.37 -4.77 -66.10
N LYS A 21 -35.08 -4.55 -66.38
CA LYS A 21 -34.65 -3.90 -67.63
C LYS A 21 -35.08 -4.71 -68.86
N LYS A 22 -34.81 -6.03 -68.86
CA LYS A 22 -35.21 -6.94 -69.95
C LYS A 22 -36.73 -6.96 -70.17
N TYR A 23 -37.54 -6.88 -69.11
CA TYR A 23 -38.99 -6.80 -69.20
C TYR A 23 -39.45 -5.51 -69.90
N PHE A 24 -38.91 -4.35 -69.49
CA PHE A 24 -39.25 -3.07 -70.11
C PHE A 24 -38.78 -2.99 -71.57
N ASP A 25 -37.61 -3.55 -71.89
CA ASP A 25 -37.11 -3.62 -73.26
C ASP A 25 -38.00 -4.54 -74.13
N ALA A 26 -38.46 -5.68 -73.58
CA ALA A 26 -39.40 -6.58 -74.27
C ALA A 26 -40.77 -5.93 -74.51
N LEU A 27 -41.30 -5.18 -73.54
CA LEU A 27 -42.54 -4.42 -73.71
C LEU A 27 -42.41 -3.30 -74.74
N ALA A 28 -41.27 -2.59 -74.77
CA ALA A 28 -41.01 -1.55 -75.75
C ALA A 28 -40.97 -2.14 -77.17
N LEU A 29 -40.31 -3.29 -77.35
CA LEU A 29 -40.27 -4.00 -78.64
C LEU A 29 -41.66 -4.48 -79.07
N VAL A 30 -42.48 -5.01 -78.15
CA VAL A 30 -43.86 -5.43 -78.44
C VAL A 30 -44.76 -4.24 -78.80
N ALA A 31 -44.55 -3.07 -78.18
CA ALA A 31 -45.29 -1.85 -78.49
C ALA A 31 -44.90 -1.26 -79.86
N GLU A 32 -43.65 -1.41 -80.28
CA GLU A 32 -43.13 -0.93 -81.56
C GLU A 32 -43.42 -1.90 -82.74
N SER A 33 -43.54 -3.20 -82.48
CA SER A 33 -43.77 -4.24 -83.49
C SER A 33 -45.16 -4.90 -83.34
N ALA A 34 -46.20 -4.22 -83.83
CA ALA A 34 -47.59 -4.67 -83.68
C ALA A 34 -47.95 -6.00 -84.39
N THR A 35 -47.07 -6.64 -85.15
CA THR A 35 -47.39 -7.92 -85.82
C THR A 35 -46.14 -8.73 -86.17
N THR A 36 -46.16 -10.01 -85.77
CA THR A 36 -45.41 -11.18 -86.28
C THR A 36 -44.09 -11.54 -85.59
N THR A 37 -43.88 -12.87 -85.53
CA THR A 37 -42.73 -13.67 -85.07
C THR A 37 -42.57 -13.72 -83.54
N GLU A 38 -43.11 -14.73 -82.86
CA GLU A 38 -42.52 -16.09 -82.72
C GLU A 38 -41.00 -15.99 -82.49
N GLU A 39 -40.55 -16.36 -81.30
CA GLU A 39 -39.16 -16.27 -80.79
C GLU A 39 -38.79 -14.89 -80.23
N LEU A 40 -39.04 -14.68 -78.93
CA LEU A 40 -38.20 -13.97 -77.95
C LEU A 40 -39.04 -13.65 -76.71
N ASN A 41 -38.88 -14.46 -75.66
CA ASN A 41 -39.27 -14.25 -74.27
C ASN A 41 -40.65 -13.60 -74.04
N TYR A 42 -41.65 -14.43 -73.76
CA TYR A 42 -42.94 -13.94 -73.30
C TYR A 42 -42.73 -13.04 -72.07
N PRO A 43 -43.35 -11.85 -72.02
CA PRO A 43 -43.35 -11.02 -70.81
C PRO A 43 -43.84 -11.80 -69.59
N GLU A 44 -44.70 -12.80 -69.82
CA GLU A 44 -45.18 -13.76 -68.83
C GLU A 44 -44.07 -14.64 -68.23
N GLU A 45 -43.11 -15.11 -69.03
CA GLU A 45 -41.99 -15.94 -68.57
C GLU A 45 -40.97 -15.10 -67.76
N ILE A 46 -40.78 -13.83 -68.14
CA ILE A 46 -39.94 -12.90 -67.36
C ILE A 46 -40.60 -12.57 -66.00
N ILE A 47 -41.93 -12.40 -65.98
CA ILE A 47 -42.68 -12.20 -64.72
C ILE A 47 -42.60 -13.44 -63.83
N GLU A 48 -42.65 -14.65 -64.39
CA GLU A 48 -42.48 -15.88 -63.61
C GLU A 48 -41.07 -15.98 -63.01
N GLN A 49 -40.03 -15.65 -63.79
CA GLN A 49 -38.66 -15.59 -63.30
C GLN A 49 -38.47 -14.51 -62.21
N MET A 50 -39.10 -13.34 -62.35
CA MET A 50 -39.12 -12.31 -61.31
C MET A 50 -39.79 -12.80 -60.02
N ALA A 51 -40.91 -13.51 -60.13
CA ALA A 51 -41.62 -14.06 -58.97
C ALA A 51 -40.78 -15.12 -58.25
N VAL A 52 -39.92 -15.87 -58.95
CA VAL A 52 -38.97 -16.80 -58.34
C VAL A 52 -37.87 -16.03 -57.58
N ILE A 53 -37.30 -14.99 -58.18
CA ILE A 53 -36.27 -14.15 -57.53
C ILE A 53 -36.85 -13.46 -56.29
N ASP A 54 -38.08 -12.96 -56.36
CA ASP A 54 -38.76 -12.32 -55.22
C ASP A 54 -38.99 -13.30 -54.06
N ARG A 55 -39.43 -14.54 -54.35
CA ARG A 55 -39.51 -15.60 -53.33
C ARG A 55 -38.15 -15.92 -52.70
N ASN A 56 -37.08 -15.96 -53.50
CA ASN A 56 -35.74 -16.21 -53.00
C ASN A 56 -35.24 -15.06 -52.11
N LEU A 57 -35.52 -13.81 -52.50
CA LEU A 57 -35.20 -12.63 -51.70
C LEU A 57 -35.97 -12.62 -50.38
N GLN A 58 -37.25 -13.00 -50.40
CA GLN A 58 -38.04 -13.13 -49.19
C GLN A 58 -37.50 -14.22 -48.25
N GLY A 59 -37.09 -15.38 -48.79
CA GLY A 59 -36.41 -16.41 -48.01
C GLY A 59 -35.07 -15.94 -47.43
N ALA A 60 -34.30 -15.16 -48.18
CA ALA A 60 -33.05 -14.57 -47.69
C ALA A 60 -33.29 -13.56 -46.55
N VAL A 61 -34.35 -12.76 -46.63
CA VAL A 61 -34.76 -11.82 -45.57
C VAL A 61 -35.16 -12.56 -44.30
N GLU A 62 -35.93 -13.64 -44.40
CA GLU A 62 -36.27 -14.49 -43.25
C GLU A 62 -35.02 -15.09 -42.59
N HIS A 63 -34.03 -15.50 -43.38
CA HIS A 63 -32.75 -15.97 -42.86
C HIS A 63 -31.95 -14.86 -42.16
N ILE A 64 -31.96 -13.63 -42.68
CA ILE A 64 -31.34 -12.47 -42.02
C ILE A 64 -32.01 -12.22 -40.67
N GLU A 65 -33.34 -12.24 -40.61
CA GLU A 65 -34.08 -12.00 -39.36
C GLU A 65 -33.74 -13.07 -38.31
N GLN A 66 -33.73 -14.34 -38.69
CA GLN A 66 -33.32 -15.43 -37.80
C GLN A 66 -31.88 -15.26 -37.32
N HIS A 67 -30.97 -14.83 -38.21
CA HIS A 67 -29.59 -14.57 -37.83
C HIS A 67 -29.49 -13.39 -36.87
N GLN A 68 -30.25 -12.32 -37.07
CA GLN A 68 -30.27 -11.16 -36.17
C GLN A 68 -30.78 -11.52 -34.78
N ILE A 69 -31.85 -12.33 -34.69
CA ILE A 69 -32.38 -12.82 -33.41
C ILE A 69 -31.33 -13.65 -32.67
N ARG A 70 -30.67 -14.59 -33.37
CA ARG A 70 -29.58 -15.39 -32.78
C ARG A 70 -28.40 -14.53 -32.37
N GLN A 71 -28.03 -13.53 -33.18
CA GLN A 71 -26.93 -12.62 -32.86
C GLN A 71 -27.25 -11.80 -31.60
N GLN A 72 -28.49 -11.35 -31.45
CA GLN A 72 -28.92 -10.65 -30.24
C GLN A 72 -28.82 -11.57 -29.00
N GLN A 73 -29.22 -12.83 -29.11
CA GLN A 73 -29.06 -13.81 -28.04
C GLN A 73 -27.58 -14.06 -27.71
N ILE A 74 -26.71 -14.14 -28.72
CA ILE A 74 -25.27 -14.29 -28.52
C ILE A 74 -24.70 -13.08 -27.75
N ILE A 75 -25.10 -11.87 -28.13
CA ILE A 75 -24.66 -10.64 -27.44
C ILE A 75 -25.15 -10.66 -25.98
N GLN A 76 -26.40 -11.02 -25.73
CA GLN A 76 -26.93 -11.15 -24.36
C GLN A 76 -26.13 -12.14 -23.52
N VAL A 77 -25.85 -13.33 -24.05
CA VAL A 77 -25.05 -14.34 -23.34
C VAL A 77 -23.61 -13.86 -23.13
N GLN A 78 -23.03 -13.12 -24.09
CA GLN A 78 -21.71 -12.53 -23.92
C GLN A 78 -21.69 -11.48 -22.80
N ASP A 79 -22.71 -10.63 -22.72
CA ASP A 79 -22.85 -9.64 -21.67
C ASP A 79 -23.03 -10.30 -20.29
N GLU A 80 -23.82 -11.38 -20.21
CA GLU A 80 -23.96 -12.18 -18.98
C GLU A 80 -22.62 -12.79 -18.55
N ILE A 81 -21.86 -13.40 -19.48
CA ILE A 81 -20.52 -13.94 -19.20
C ILE A 81 -19.59 -12.83 -18.67
N GLN A 82 -19.63 -11.64 -19.28
CA GLN A 82 -18.83 -10.51 -18.81
C GLN A 82 -19.23 -10.08 -17.39
N GLN A 83 -20.52 -10.03 -17.08
CA GLN A 83 -21.02 -9.72 -15.73
C GLN A 83 -20.55 -10.76 -14.71
N TYR A 84 -20.62 -12.05 -15.03
CA TYR A 84 -20.11 -13.11 -14.15
C TYR A 84 -18.60 -13.01 -13.93
N ASN A 85 -17.82 -12.67 -14.97
CA ASN A 85 -16.39 -12.47 -14.85
C ASN A 85 -16.05 -11.29 -13.93
N LEU A 86 -16.78 -10.18 -14.03
CA LEU A 86 -16.61 -9.03 -13.13
C LEU A 86 -16.95 -9.38 -11.69
N ALA A 87 -18.06 -10.10 -11.47
CA ALA A 87 -18.43 -10.56 -10.13
C ALA A 87 -17.38 -11.52 -9.54
N LEU A 88 -16.83 -12.43 -10.35
CA LEU A 88 -15.77 -13.34 -9.94
C LEU A 88 -14.50 -12.58 -9.53
N LEU A 89 -14.09 -11.57 -10.32
CA LEU A 89 -12.93 -10.74 -9.99
C LEU A 89 -13.13 -9.95 -8.70
N ASP A 90 -14.33 -9.41 -8.47
CA ASP A 90 -14.68 -8.73 -7.21
C ASP A 90 -14.56 -9.69 -6.00
N VAL A 91 -15.04 -10.92 -6.12
CA VAL A 91 -14.90 -11.93 -5.06
C VAL A 91 -13.43 -12.29 -4.82
N ILE A 92 -12.64 -12.47 -5.88
CA ILE A 92 -11.20 -12.75 -5.75
C ILE A 92 -10.49 -11.58 -5.07
N GLN A 93 -10.81 -10.34 -5.43
CA GLN A 93 -10.24 -9.15 -4.82
C GLN A 93 -10.59 -9.08 -3.33
N LYS A 94 -11.87 -9.25 -2.97
CA LYS A 94 -12.32 -9.26 -1.57
C LYS A 94 -11.64 -10.36 -0.76
N LEU A 95 -11.49 -11.55 -1.34
CA LEU A 95 -10.79 -12.66 -0.70
C LEU A 95 -9.29 -12.35 -0.52
N GLY A 96 -8.67 -11.70 -1.52
CA GLY A 96 -7.28 -11.24 -1.46
C GLY A 96 -7.07 -10.24 -0.32
N SER A 97 -7.93 -9.22 -0.22
CA SER A 97 -7.88 -8.24 0.86
C SER A 97 -8.11 -8.86 2.24
N ALA A 98 -9.11 -9.74 2.38
CA ALA A 98 -9.37 -10.44 3.64
C ALA A 98 -8.19 -11.32 4.07
N ARG A 99 -7.51 -11.98 3.11
CA ARG A 99 -6.29 -12.74 3.39
C ARG A 99 -5.17 -11.82 3.88
N GLU A 100 -4.94 -10.70 3.21
CA GLU A 100 -3.90 -9.75 3.60
C GLU A 100 -4.14 -9.17 5.01
N GLU A 101 -5.39 -8.83 5.34
CA GLU A 101 -5.78 -8.39 6.67
C GLU A 101 -5.51 -9.47 7.74
N LEU A 102 -5.83 -10.74 7.44
CA LEU A 102 -5.53 -11.86 8.33
C LEU A 102 -4.03 -12.08 8.51
N ASP A 103 -3.25 -11.99 7.43
CA ASP A 103 -1.79 -12.13 7.48
C ASP A 103 -1.19 -11.00 8.35
N LEU A 104 -1.67 -9.77 8.20
CA LEU A 104 -1.28 -8.63 9.04
C LEU A 104 -1.64 -8.88 10.51
N CYS A 105 -2.88 -9.28 10.81
CA CYS A 105 -3.31 -9.59 12.18
C CYS A 105 -2.46 -10.71 12.80
N LEU A 106 -2.13 -11.75 12.03
CA LEU A 106 -1.27 -12.85 12.47
C LEU A 106 0.15 -12.35 12.78
N THR A 107 0.73 -11.49 11.93
CA THR A 107 2.06 -10.93 12.21
C THR A 107 2.06 -10.06 13.46
N GLN A 108 1.03 -9.24 13.68
CA GLN A 108 0.88 -8.45 14.90
C GLN A 108 0.74 -9.34 16.14
N ALA A 109 -0.14 -10.35 16.09
CA ALA A 109 -0.31 -11.30 17.18
C ALA A 109 0.99 -12.04 17.52
N LYS A 110 1.81 -12.39 16.51
CA LYS A 110 3.14 -12.98 16.74
C LYS A 110 4.10 -12.00 17.44
N VAL A 111 4.06 -10.72 17.10
CA VAL A 111 4.88 -9.69 17.76
C VAL A 111 4.43 -9.51 19.21
N GLU A 112 3.12 -9.42 19.46
CA GLU A 112 2.57 -9.33 20.80
C GLU A 112 2.92 -10.55 21.66
N LEU A 113 2.81 -11.76 21.10
CA LEU A 113 3.21 -12.99 21.79
C LEU A 113 4.68 -12.93 22.21
N LYS A 114 5.58 -12.51 21.31
CA LYS A 114 7.01 -12.33 21.63
C LYS A 114 7.23 -11.29 22.72
N ALA A 115 6.49 -10.18 22.70
CA ALA A 115 6.57 -9.16 23.74
C ALA A 115 6.08 -9.67 25.09
N ILE A 116 5.00 -10.47 25.12
CA ILE A 116 4.48 -11.12 26.33
C ILE A 116 5.49 -12.13 26.86
N GLN A 117 6.09 -12.96 25.99
CA GLN A 117 7.15 -13.90 26.38
C GLN A 117 8.34 -13.17 26.99
N TYR A 118 8.85 -12.13 26.31
CA TYR A 118 9.93 -11.30 26.83
C TYR A 118 9.57 -10.67 28.17
N ALA A 119 8.36 -10.12 28.33
CA ALA A 119 7.90 -9.55 29.59
C ALA A 119 7.79 -10.61 30.69
N SER A 120 7.35 -11.84 30.36
CA SER A 120 7.25 -12.95 31.32
C SER A 120 8.61 -13.51 31.75
N GLU A 121 9.59 -13.52 30.84
CA GLU A 121 10.97 -13.91 31.12
C GLU A 121 11.72 -12.79 31.88
N SER A 122 11.37 -11.53 31.60
CA SER A 122 11.92 -10.40 32.33
C SER A 122 11.38 -10.40 33.76
N ASN A 123 12.26 -10.66 34.73
CA ASN A 123 11.92 -10.65 36.16
C ASN A 123 11.81 -9.22 36.71
N VAL A 124 11.10 -8.33 36.01
CA VAL A 124 10.90 -6.93 36.43
C VAL A 124 9.59 -6.83 37.20
N LYS A 125 9.66 -6.42 38.47
CA LYS A 125 8.47 -6.24 39.29
C LYS A 125 7.74 -4.97 38.88
N PHE A 126 6.41 -5.04 38.83
CA PHE A 126 5.55 -3.88 38.57
C PHE A 126 5.85 -2.68 39.49
N THR A 127 6.19 -2.95 40.76
CA THR A 127 6.57 -1.93 41.74
C THR A 127 7.79 -1.13 41.30
N ASP A 128 8.77 -1.79 40.69
CA ASP A 128 10.04 -1.17 40.30
C ASP A 128 9.80 -0.27 39.08
N VAL A 129 8.99 -0.74 38.12
CA VAL A 129 8.56 0.07 36.96
C VAL A 129 7.80 1.32 37.40
N LEU A 130 6.84 1.18 38.33
CA LEU A 130 6.06 2.31 38.81
C LEU A 130 6.93 3.33 39.57
N SER A 131 7.85 2.83 40.41
CA SER A 131 8.80 3.68 41.13
C SER A 131 9.74 4.43 40.19
N TYR A 132 10.19 3.77 39.12
CA TYR A 132 11.07 4.36 38.11
C TYR A 132 10.32 5.35 37.21
N ALA A 133 9.09 5.03 36.80
CA ALA A 133 8.23 5.94 36.05
C ALA A 133 7.91 7.22 36.85
N SER A 134 7.66 7.09 38.16
CA SER A 134 7.47 8.24 39.04
C SER A 134 8.72 9.12 39.13
N LYS A 135 9.93 8.53 39.16
CA LYS A 135 11.19 9.26 39.09
C LYS A 135 11.37 9.97 37.75
N LEU A 136 11.11 9.27 36.63
CA LEU A 136 11.22 9.83 35.28
C LEU A 136 10.21 10.94 35.01
N SER A 137 9.00 10.87 35.56
CA SER A 137 7.95 11.87 35.35
C SER A 137 8.37 13.29 35.71
N LYS A 138 9.35 13.46 36.60
CA LYS A 138 9.91 14.77 36.96
C LYS A 138 10.74 15.42 35.84
N TYR A 139 11.19 14.61 34.87
CA TYR A 139 12.13 15.00 33.82
C TYR A 139 11.54 14.93 32.40
N THR A 140 10.42 14.22 32.19
CA THR A 140 9.98 13.82 30.84
C THR A 140 8.83 14.62 30.24
N SER A 141 8.08 15.42 31.01
CA SER A 141 7.10 16.35 30.42
C SER A 141 6.61 17.40 31.41
N ALA A 142 6.56 18.67 30.97
CA ALA A 142 5.82 19.70 31.68
C ALA A 142 4.33 19.54 31.34
N PRO A 143 3.42 19.48 32.33
CA PRO A 143 1.98 19.35 32.06
C PRO A 143 1.49 20.42 31.08
N PRO A 144 0.52 20.12 30.19
CA PRO A 144 -0.11 21.15 29.37
C PRO A 144 -0.72 22.19 30.32
N ASN A 145 -0.25 23.44 30.24
CA ASN A 145 -0.48 24.58 31.16
C ASN A 145 0.55 24.80 32.29
N PHE A 146 1.77 24.24 32.21
CA PHE A 146 2.83 24.57 33.17
C PHE A 146 3.36 25.99 32.96
N ASP A 147 2.86 26.93 33.76
CA ASP A 147 3.43 28.27 33.88
C ASP A 147 4.56 28.24 34.92
N THR A 148 5.79 28.50 34.48
CA THR A 148 6.99 28.55 35.34
C THR A 148 6.92 29.67 36.40
N MET A 149 6.00 30.62 36.25
CA MET A 149 5.79 31.75 37.15
C MET A 149 4.65 31.57 38.15
N SER A 150 3.81 30.54 37.98
CA SER A 150 2.73 30.24 38.93
C SER A 150 3.28 29.50 40.15
N LYS A 151 3.60 30.27 41.19
CA LYS A 151 4.16 29.79 42.46
C LYS A 151 3.22 28.88 43.28
N GLU A 152 2.02 28.62 42.78
CA GLU A 152 0.94 27.92 43.50
C GLU A 152 0.95 26.40 43.27
N THR A 153 1.58 25.92 42.19
CA THR A 153 1.72 24.48 41.90
C THR A 153 3.19 24.08 41.98
N LYS A 154 3.64 23.70 43.18
CA LYS A 154 5.00 23.16 43.42
C LYS A 154 5.14 21.75 42.83
N ILE A 155 5.08 21.66 41.52
CA ILE A 155 5.48 20.46 40.80
C ILE A 155 6.96 20.68 40.49
N ASP A 156 7.83 19.95 41.19
CA ASP A 156 9.29 20.02 41.01
C ASP A 156 9.66 19.43 39.63
N PHE A 157 9.48 20.24 38.59
CA PHE A 157 9.89 19.91 37.23
C PHE A 157 11.37 20.20 37.07
N GLU A 158 12.16 19.16 36.79
CA GLU A 158 13.58 19.28 36.54
C GLU A 158 13.85 19.26 35.03
N LYS A 159 14.89 19.99 34.60
CA LYS A 159 15.31 19.98 33.19
C LYS A 159 15.69 18.55 32.77
N PRO A 160 15.43 18.16 31.51
CA PRO A 160 15.68 16.80 31.02
C PRO A 160 17.16 16.42 30.96
N TYR A 161 18.05 17.41 30.92
CA TYR A 161 19.51 17.24 30.96
C TYR A 161 20.09 17.84 32.25
N PRO A 162 21.20 17.27 32.77
CA PRO A 162 21.86 17.81 33.96
C PRO A 162 22.39 19.22 33.69
N ASP A 163 22.12 20.15 34.60
CA ASP A 163 22.62 21.52 34.52
C ASP A 163 24.11 21.58 34.89
N GLU A 164 24.82 22.58 34.37
CA GLU A 164 26.27 22.76 34.60
C GLU A 164 26.62 22.81 36.10
N GLU A 165 25.78 23.46 36.93
CA GLU A 165 25.94 23.47 38.38
C GLU A 165 25.75 22.09 39.03
N LYS A 166 24.82 21.27 38.51
CA LYS A 166 24.62 19.89 38.98
C LYS A 166 25.80 19.01 38.56
N MET A 167 26.35 19.21 37.36
CA MET A 167 27.55 18.52 36.89
C MET A 167 28.77 18.89 37.74
N ARG A 168 28.98 20.18 38.03
CA ARG A 168 30.08 20.68 38.87
C ARG A 168 30.01 20.22 40.33
N ARG A 169 28.80 20.04 40.87
CA ARG A 169 28.61 19.45 42.21
C ARG A 169 28.71 17.93 42.22
N GLY A 170 28.74 17.29 41.05
CA GLY A 170 28.80 15.83 40.93
C GLY A 170 30.12 15.26 41.46
N ILE A 171 30.06 14.05 42.02
CA ILE A 171 31.22 13.33 42.55
C ILE A 171 32.32 13.17 41.49
N LEU A 172 31.93 12.92 40.23
CA LEU A 172 32.84 12.81 39.10
C LEU A 172 33.64 14.10 38.84
N TYR A 173 33.03 15.27 39.04
CA TYR A 173 33.74 16.55 38.90
C TYR A 173 34.76 16.71 40.03
N TRP A 174 34.38 16.43 41.28
CA TRP A 174 35.29 16.53 42.43
C TRP A 174 36.46 15.55 42.37
N GLN A 175 36.24 14.33 41.87
CA GLN A 175 37.30 13.33 41.73
C GLN A 175 38.34 13.70 40.67
N ASN A 176 37.90 14.42 39.62
CA ASN A 176 38.76 14.84 38.50
C ASN A 176 39.10 16.33 38.55
N ALA A 177 38.69 17.05 39.59
CA ALA A 177 39.02 18.45 39.76
C ALA A 177 40.54 18.53 40.00
N PRO A 178 41.28 19.30 39.19
CA PRO A 178 42.66 19.58 39.53
C PRO A 178 42.65 20.25 40.90
N GLN A 179 43.42 19.73 41.86
CA GLN A 179 43.64 20.41 43.13
C GLN A 179 44.10 21.83 42.82
N GLN A 180 43.19 22.80 42.92
CA GLN A 180 43.56 24.20 42.92
C GLN A 180 44.33 24.42 44.21
N SER A 181 45.65 24.50 44.07
CA SER A 181 46.55 25.10 45.04
C SER A 181 45.95 26.43 45.51
N GLN A 182 45.76 26.54 46.83
CA GLN A 182 45.36 27.76 47.50
C GLN A 182 46.38 28.87 47.23
N GLU A 183 46.11 29.75 46.28
CA GLU A 183 46.70 31.09 46.23
C GLU A 183 45.61 32.08 45.84
N ASP A 184 44.83 32.48 46.85
CA ASP A 184 44.35 33.85 47.07
C ASP A 184 43.38 33.86 48.26
N ARG A 185 43.96 33.77 49.48
CA ARG A 185 43.25 34.15 50.70
C ARG A 185 44.21 34.78 51.70
N PHE A 186 44.51 36.05 51.51
CA PHE A 186 45.16 36.87 52.52
C PHE A 186 44.11 37.45 53.49
N GLU A 187 44.15 36.89 54.71
CA GLU A 187 44.08 37.49 56.06
C GLU A 187 43.03 38.56 56.46
N SER A 188 42.18 38.18 57.44
CA SER A 188 42.01 38.84 58.75
C SER A 188 41.21 37.89 59.67
N SER A 189 41.81 37.28 60.70
CA SER A 189 42.05 37.74 62.09
C SER A 189 40.93 37.35 63.08
N ASP A 190 41.38 36.66 64.14
CA ASP A 190 40.77 36.36 65.46
C ASP A 190 39.63 35.32 65.63
N SER A 191 39.96 34.17 66.27
CA SER A 191 39.56 33.82 67.67
C SER A 191 39.51 32.29 67.93
N GLU A 192 40.57 31.79 68.59
CA GLU A 192 40.66 30.84 69.75
C GLU A 192 39.80 29.55 69.93
N MET A 193 40.51 28.47 70.36
CA MET A 193 40.11 27.28 71.18
C MET A 193 39.27 26.14 70.54
N SER A 194 39.44 24.83 70.79
CA SER A 194 40.45 24.00 71.49
C SER A 194 40.18 22.52 71.17
N VAL A 195 41.25 21.75 70.93
CA VAL A 195 41.56 20.35 71.29
C VAL A 195 40.42 19.31 71.43
N ASN A 196 40.49 18.24 70.62
CA ASN A 196 40.45 16.87 71.15
C ASN A 196 41.15 15.88 70.20
N GLU A 197 42.07 15.13 70.79
CA GLU A 197 42.94 14.11 70.23
C GLU A 197 42.50 12.76 70.81
N GLU A 198 42.35 11.73 69.97
CA GLU A 198 42.65 10.35 70.36
C GLU A 198 42.82 9.48 69.11
N THR A 199 43.77 8.56 69.24
CA THR A 199 44.57 7.91 68.20
C THR A 199 44.31 6.39 68.14
N LEU A 200 44.76 5.76 67.04
CA LEU A 200 45.17 4.34 66.87
C LEU A 200 44.01 3.29 66.79
N ASP A 201 44.05 2.22 65.99
CA ASP A 201 45.06 1.66 65.07
C ASP A 201 44.45 0.54 64.21
N SER A 202 45.24 0.05 63.24
CA SER A 202 45.34 -1.35 62.74
C SER A 202 44.92 -1.68 61.29
N SER A 203 45.99 -1.90 60.49
CA SER A 203 46.19 -3.01 59.53
C SER A 203 45.44 -2.91 58.18
N GLY A 204 46.06 -2.82 57.01
CA GLY A 204 47.35 -3.34 56.56
C GLY A 204 47.17 -4.67 55.83
N ASN A 205 46.92 -4.67 54.52
CA ASN A 205 47.48 -5.69 53.62
C ASN A 205 47.51 -5.20 52.16
N LYS A 206 48.73 -5.08 51.61
CA LYS A 206 49.03 -4.96 50.18
C LYS A 206 49.31 -6.38 49.68
N GLN A 207 48.73 -6.76 48.55
CA GLN A 207 49.42 -7.63 47.59
C GLN A 207 48.94 -7.31 46.18
N THR A 208 49.88 -6.81 45.41
CA THR A 208 49.93 -6.65 43.96
C THR A 208 49.95 -8.01 43.29
N GLU A 209 49.30 -8.17 42.14
CA GLU A 209 49.80 -9.05 41.08
C GLU A 209 49.30 -8.60 39.70
N ASP A 210 50.25 -8.64 38.77
CA ASP A 210 50.18 -8.29 37.36
C ASP A 210 49.12 -9.08 36.61
N THR A 211 48.27 -8.37 35.86
CA THR A 211 47.80 -8.88 34.57
C THR A 211 47.81 -7.71 33.59
N GLY A 212 48.76 -7.76 32.65
CA GLY A 212 48.74 -6.94 31.45
C GLY A 212 47.46 -7.21 30.68
N GLY A 213 46.52 -6.28 30.78
CA GLY A 213 45.35 -6.18 29.93
C GLY A 213 45.33 -4.76 29.40
N ASP A 214 45.48 -4.62 28.09
CA ASP A 214 45.43 -3.33 27.41
C ASP A 214 44.14 -2.56 27.79
N PRO A 215 44.22 -1.23 27.97
CA PRO A 215 43.06 -0.44 28.34
C PRO A 215 41.98 -0.55 27.26
N PHE A 216 40.78 -0.93 27.71
CA PHE A 216 39.52 -1.16 26.97
C PHE A 216 39.03 0.00 26.07
N TRP A 217 39.81 1.07 25.92
CA TRP A 217 39.47 2.29 25.17
C TRP A 217 40.12 2.37 23.78
N ILE A 218 40.90 1.37 23.37
CA ILE A 218 41.37 1.21 21.98
C ILE A 218 40.40 0.29 21.24
N LEU A 219 39.14 0.72 21.09
CA LEU A 219 38.22 0.13 20.12
C LEU A 219 38.28 1.00 18.86
N ASP A 220 39.00 0.51 17.85
CA ASP A 220 38.98 1.06 16.50
C ASP A 220 37.58 0.88 15.90
N LEU A 221 36.87 2.00 15.72
CA LEU A 221 35.47 2.04 15.31
C LEU A 221 35.25 2.06 13.80
N ASN A 222 36.25 1.76 12.96
CA ASN A 222 36.06 1.66 11.50
C ASN A 222 37.01 0.63 10.83
N PRO A 223 36.65 -0.67 10.77
CA PRO A 223 37.46 -1.66 10.05
C PRO A 223 37.15 -1.77 8.55
N ASP A 224 36.17 -1.06 8.00
CA ASP A 224 35.80 -1.14 6.57
C ASP A 224 35.88 0.22 5.87
N MET A 225 37.10 0.60 5.50
CA MET A 225 37.35 1.50 4.36
C MET A 225 38.80 1.29 3.88
N GLN A 226 39.05 0.14 3.25
CA GLN A 226 40.12 0.01 2.26
C GLN A 226 39.53 -0.63 1.00
N SER A 227 39.70 0.14 -0.08
CA SER A 227 39.52 -0.14 -1.53
C SER A 227 39.59 -1.60 -1.96
#